data_AF-A0A2N3IQ57-F1
#
_entry.id   AF-A0A2N3IQ57-F1
#
_cell.length_a   1.000
_cell.length_b   1.000
_cell.length_c   1.000
_cell.angle_alpha   90.00
_cell.angle_beta   90.00
_cell.angle_gamma   90.00
#
_symmetry.space_group_name_H-M   'P 1'
#
loop_
_entity.id
_entity.type
_entity.pdbx_description
1 polymer ?
#
loop_
_entity_poly.entity_id
_entity_poly.type
_entity_poly.pdbx_seq_one_letter_code
_entity_poly.pdbx_strand_id
1 'polypeptide(L)'
;MARPPIILTNTLLFSLSGIVALIVVPWYGVLHGYDLWQWASFLLLFCLSGLSITAGYHRLWSHKAYKAHPALQWLFAIGGALALQNSALHWSADHRRHHRHVDDNEKDPYSAGRGFWYSHIGWMLREHQGERYGDYSNVRDLQNNAVVAFQHRHYLTLALAANLGLPLLLGLWHGDLLGMLLLAGVLRMVMTHHTTFFINSLAHIWGSQPYTDRNTARDNGILAFFTFGEGYHNFHHLFENDYRNGIHWWQFDPTKWLIRLASWCGLAGDLRSSPEERIEQARLQMQLKRAQARLRKQEDRELWQALLQEEYEKLSEQLQHYYASRKRLLELRKRKALARYDRLKLQLEYRALRDGFIAGKRNWSRLLAGIA
;
A
#
# COMPACT_ATOMS: atom_id res chain seq x y z
N MET A 1 27.32 -2.53 24.88
CA MET A 1 27.53 -3.16 23.55
C MET A 1 28.28 -2.18 22.66
N ALA A 2 29.25 -2.65 21.88
CA ALA A 2 29.98 -1.81 20.94
C ALA A 2 29.01 -1.26 19.87
N ARG A 3 29.20 -0.01 19.44
CA ARG A 3 28.40 0.57 18.36
C ARG A 3 28.70 -0.19 17.06
N PRO A 4 27.70 -0.66 16.31
CA PRO A 4 27.95 -1.39 15.06
C PRO A 4 28.70 -0.56 14.03
N PRO A 5 29.50 -1.20 13.15
CA PRO A 5 30.34 -0.50 12.18
C PRO A 5 29.48 0.31 11.20
N ILE A 6 30.07 1.38 10.66
CA ILE A 6 29.41 2.26 9.69
C ILE A 6 29.41 1.59 8.31
N ILE A 7 28.27 1.63 7.62
CA ILE A 7 28.17 1.22 6.22
C ILE A 7 28.56 2.41 5.36
N LEU A 8 29.84 2.50 5.01
CA LEU A 8 30.41 3.67 4.33
C LEU A 8 29.68 4.00 3.03
N THR A 9 29.32 2.99 2.24
CA THR A 9 28.58 3.18 0.98
C THR A 9 27.24 3.89 1.20
N ASN A 10 26.46 3.49 2.19
CA ASN A 10 25.17 4.11 2.50
C ASN A 10 25.36 5.52 3.04
N THR A 11 26.34 5.70 3.95
CA THR A 11 26.66 7.03 4.49
C THR A 11 27.05 7.99 3.38
N LEU A 12 27.95 7.60 2.47
CA LEU A 12 28.35 8.44 1.34
C LEU A 12 27.18 8.72 0.40
N LEU A 13 26.38 7.70 0.05
CA LEU A 13 25.21 7.88 -0.81
C LEU A 13 24.27 8.95 -0.25
N PHE A 14 23.79 8.77 0.99
CA PHE A 14 22.82 9.68 1.59
C PHE A 14 23.39 11.08 1.86
N SER A 15 24.63 11.17 2.36
CA SER A 15 25.25 12.46 2.63
C SER A 15 25.53 13.25 1.35
N LEU A 16 26.11 12.62 0.33
CA LEU A 16 26.44 13.31 -0.93
C LEU A 16 25.17 13.67 -1.70
N SER A 17 24.20 12.75 -1.83
CA SER A 17 22.94 13.07 -2.52
C SER A 17 22.16 14.16 -1.78
N GLY A 18 22.18 14.14 -0.44
CA GLY A 18 21.54 15.18 0.38
C GLY A 18 22.19 16.55 0.20
N ILE A 19 23.52 16.62 0.18
CA ILE A 19 24.27 17.86 -0.08
C ILE A 19 23.95 18.40 -1.48
N VAL A 20 23.97 17.54 -2.49
CA VAL A 20 23.64 17.93 -3.88
C VAL A 20 22.20 18.42 -3.98
N ALA A 21 21.24 17.72 -3.37
CA ALA A 21 19.84 18.12 -3.37
C ALA A 21 19.58 19.44 -2.63
N LEU A 22 20.31 19.72 -1.56
CA LEU A 22 20.11 20.92 -0.75
C LEU A 22 20.82 22.16 -1.33
N ILE A 23 21.97 21.97 -1.99
CA ILE A 23 22.83 23.09 -2.42
C ILE A 23 22.84 23.22 -3.94
N VAL A 24 23.20 22.16 -4.66
CA VAL A 24 23.44 22.21 -6.11
C VAL A 24 22.12 22.34 -6.88
N VAL A 25 21.08 21.62 -6.46
CA VAL A 25 19.78 21.66 -7.14
C VAL A 25 19.15 23.07 -7.09
N PRO A 26 19.06 23.75 -5.92
CA PRO A 26 18.56 25.13 -5.88
C PRO A 26 19.49 26.12 -6.58
N TRP A 27 20.81 25.98 -6.41
CA TRP A 27 21.79 26.83 -7.09
C TRP A 27 21.62 26.79 -8.61
N TYR A 28 21.52 25.60 -9.19
CA TYR A 28 21.28 25.43 -10.62
C TYR A 28 19.93 26.04 -11.03
N GLY A 29 18.88 25.81 -10.24
CA GLY A 29 17.55 26.38 -10.50
C GLY A 29 17.53 27.91 -10.47
N VAL A 30 18.35 28.56 -9.64
CA VAL A 30 18.47 30.02 -9.58
C VAL A 30 19.24 30.57 -10.79
N LEU A 31 20.30 29.88 -11.23
CA LEU A 31 21.15 30.37 -12.33
C LEU A 31 20.61 30.06 -13.72
N HIS A 32 20.03 28.87 -13.92
CA HIS A 32 19.63 28.36 -15.23
C HIS A 32 18.11 28.20 -15.37
N GLY A 33 17.37 28.15 -14.26
CA GLY A 33 15.94 27.84 -14.24
C GLY A 33 15.66 26.35 -14.38
N TYR A 34 14.44 25.95 -14.00
CA TYR A 34 13.86 24.66 -14.36
C TYR A 34 12.55 24.91 -15.09
N ASP A 35 12.38 24.26 -16.23
CA ASP A 35 11.19 24.42 -17.05
C ASP A 35 10.09 23.41 -16.67
N LEU A 36 8.94 23.50 -17.36
CA LEU A 36 7.81 22.61 -17.10
C LEU A 36 8.13 21.15 -17.40
N TRP A 37 8.97 20.86 -18.40
CA TRP A 37 9.32 19.49 -18.77
C TRP A 37 10.12 18.80 -17.66
N GLN A 38 11.10 19.51 -17.09
CA GLN A 38 11.91 19.00 -15.98
C GLN A 38 11.04 18.78 -14.73
N TRP A 39 10.17 19.74 -14.38
CA TRP A 39 9.25 19.59 -13.24
C TRP A 39 8.23 18.47 -13.44
N ALA A 40 7.68 18.32 -14.65
CA ALA A 40 6.76 17.23 -14.98
C ALA A 40 7.46 15.86 -14.91
N SER A 41 8.70 15.78 -15.42
CA SER A 41 9.53 14.56 -15.35
C SER A 41 9.84 14.20 -13.90
N PHE A 42 10.24 15.17 -13.09
CA PHE A 42 10.42 15.01 -11.64
C PHE A 42 9.16 14.44 -10.99
N LEU A 43 8.00 15.08 -11.20
CA LEU A 43 6.75 14.68 -10.56
C LEU A 43 6.30 13.29 -11.01
N LEU A 44 6.40 12.98 -12.30
CA LEU A 44 6.04 11.67 -12.85
C LEU A 44 6.90 10.56 -12.25
N LEU A 45 8.23 10.74 -12.23
CA LEU A 45 9.17 9.77 -11.67
C LEU A 45 9.02 9.65 -10.15
N PHE A 46 8.72 10.75 -9.45
CA PHE A 46 8.44 10.76 -8.01
C PHE A 46 7.16 9.99 -7.66
N CYS A 47 6.08 10.21 -8.43
CA CYS A 47 4.83 9.46 -8.27
C CYS A 47 5.01 7.99 -8.64
N LEU A 48 5.74 7.68 -9.72
CA LEU A 48 6.01 6.31 -10.13
C LEU A 48 6.81 5.54 -9.07
N SER A 49 7.86 6.15 -8.50
CA SER A 49 8.66 5.53 -7.45
C SER A 49 7.83 5.32 -6.19
N GLY A 50 7.14 6.36 -5.71
CA GLY A 50 6.29 6.30 -4.52
C GLY A 50 5.18 5.27 -4.64
N LEU A 51 4.39 5.32 -5.71
CA LEU A 51 3.28 4.38 -5.94
C LEU A 51 3.75 2.94 -6.16
N SER A 52 4.97 2.73 -6.69
CA SER A 52 5.53 1.37 -6.82
C SER A 52 5.95 0.78 -5.47
N ILE A 53 6.45 1.62 -4.55
CA ILE A 53 6.70 1.20 -3.18
C ILE A 53 5.38 0.88 -2.48
N THR A 54 4.39 1.77 -2.53
CA THR A 54 3.13 1.59 -1.79
C THR A 54 2.23 0.51 -2.39
N ALA A 55 1.99 0.52 -3.71
CA ALA A 55 1.12 -0.47 -4.35
C ALA A 55 1.81 -1.83 -4.53
N GLY A 56 3.11 -1.82 -4.85
CA GLY A 56 3.88 -3.02 -5.17
C GLY A 56 4.57 -3.62 -3.95
N TYR A 57 5.61 -2.97 -3.46
CA TYR A 57 6.45 -3.51 -2.39
C TYR A 57 5.65 -3.74 -1.13
N HIS A 58 4.87 -2.75 -0.74
CA HIS A 58 4.11 -2.77 0.49
C HIS A 58 2.84 -3.62 0.38
N ARG A 59 1.81 -3.15 -0.32
CA ARG A 59 0.48 -3.78 -0.27
C ARG A 59 0.39 -5.10 -1.04
N LEU A 60 1.06 -5.21 -2.19
CA LEU A 60 1.05 -6.44 -3.00
C LEU A 60 1.98 -7.50 -2.44
N TRP A 61 3.29 -7.21 -2.32
CA TRP A 61 4.28 -8.23 -2.00
C TRP A 61 4.45 -8.47 -0.50
N SER A 62 4.51 -7.43 0.34
CA SER A 62 4.62 -7.64 1.79
C SER A 62 3.33 -8.19 2.41
N HIS A 63 2.18 -7.56 2.11
CA HIS A 63 0.91 -7.89 2.78
C HIS A 63 -0.07 -8.76 2.00
N LYS A 64 0.19 -9.03 0.71
CA LYS A 64 -0.71 -9.86 -0.12
C LYS A 64 -2.14 -9.33 -0.11
N ALA A 65 -2.30 -8.01 -0.08
CA ALA A 65 -3.60 -7.35 0.05
C ALA A 65 -4.44 -7.45 -1.23
N TYR A 66 -3.82 -7.78 -2.36
CA TYR A 66 -4.48 -8.05 -3.63
C TYR A 66 -3.59 -8.93 -4.52
N LYS A 67 -4.13 -9.42 -5.64
CA LYS A 67 -3.38 -10.08 -6.71
C LYS A 67 -3.25 -9.13 -7.91
N ALA A 68 -2.08 -9.12 -8.53
CA ALA A 68 -1.79 -8.25 -9.67
C ALA A 68 -1.42 -9.06 -10.91
N HIS A 69 -1.89 -8.60 -12.08
CA HIS A 69 -1.45 -9.08 -13.38
C HIS A 69 0.08 -8.87 -13.54
N PRO A 70 0.82 -9.76 -14.22
CA PRO A 70 2.27 -9.63 -14.39
C PRO A 70 2.72 -8.27 -14.92
N ALA A 71 1.94 -7.63 -15.80
CA ALA A 71 2.23 -6.29 -16.29
C ALA A 71 2.35 -5.23 -15.17
N LEU A 72 1.45 -5.25 -14.17
CA LEU A 72 1.55 -4.37 -13.01
C LEU A 72 2.73 -4.74 -12.12
N GLN A 73 3.02 -6.04 -11.97
CA GLN A 73 4.16 -6.49 -11.20
C GLN A 73 5.47 -5.97 -11.79
N TRP A 74 5.62 -6.00 -13.11
CA TRP A 74 6.79 -5.43 -13.81
C TRP A 74 6.86 -3.92 -13.67
N LEU A 75 5.73 -3.22 -13.80
CA LEU A 75 5.66 -1.77 -13.57
C LEU A 75 6.17 -1.40 -12.18
N PHE A 76 5.68 -2.10 -11.14
CA PHE A 76 6.11 -1.85 -9.77
C PHE A 76 7.54 -2.31 -9.48
N ALA A 77 8.03 -3.36 -10.15
CA ALA A 77 9.41 -3.81 -10.02
C ALA A 77 10.40 -2.78 -10.55
N ILE A 78 10.10 -2.16 -11.70
CA ILE A 78 10.90 -1.11 -12.32
C ILE A 78 10.79 0.21 -11.54
N GLY A 79 9.56 0.64 -11.22
CA GLY A 79 9.35 1.86 -10.43
C GLY A 79 9.89 1.74 -9.00
N GLY A 80 9.90 0.54 -8.41
CA GLY A 80 10.55 0.29 -7.12
C GLY A 80 12.08 0.33 -7.21
N ALA A 81 12.68 -0.07 -8.34
CA ALA A 81 14.11 0.13 -8.57
C ALA A 81 14.48 1.62 -8.67
N LEU A 82 13.59 2.45 -9.24
CA LEU A 82 13.71 3.91 -9.27
C LEU A 82 13.69 4.51 -7.85
N ALA A 83 13.01 3.88 -6.89
CA ALA A 83 12.98 4.35 -5.51
C ALA A 83 14.30 4.12 -4.74
N LEU A 84 15.16 3.21 -5.22
CA LEU A 84 16.45 2.87 -4.61
C LEU A 84 16.36 2.49 -3.12
N GLN A 85 15.43 1.59 -2.78
CA GLN A 85 15.18 1.11 -1.41
C GLN A 85 15.41 -0.41 -1.25
N ASN A 86 16.46 -0.94 -1.87
CA ASN A 86 16.68 -2.37 -2.08
C ASN A 86 15.63 -3.05 -3.01
N SER A 87 15.92 -4.31 -3.35
CA SER A 87 15.03 -5.15 -4.13
C SER A 87 13.68 -5.38 -3.43
N ALA A 88 12.64 -5.68 -4.21
CA ALA A 88 11.32 -5.99 -3.68
C ALA A 88 11.35 -7.15 -2.68
N LEU A 89 12.19 -8.17 -2.93
CA LEU A 89 12.37 -9.32 -2.05
C LEU A 89 12.92 -8.90 -0.68
N HIS A 90 14.01 -8.14 -0.67
CA HIS A 90 14.67 -7.70 0.56
C HIS A 90 13.80 -6.72 1.35
N TRP A 91 13.23 -5.71 0.67
CA TRP A 91 12.31 -4.75 1.29
C TRP A 91 11.12 -5.47 1.95
N SER A 92 10.52 -6.44 1.25
CA SER A 92 9.40 -7.21 1.80
C SER A 92 9.80 -8.10 2.98
N ALA A 93 11.02 -8.63 2.97
CA ALA A 93 11.54 -9.44 4.08
C ALA A 93 11.68 -8.60 5.34
N ASP A 94 12.29 -7.42 5.25
CA ASP A 94 12.44 -6.50 6.37
C ASP A 94 11.09 -5.98 6.85
N HIS A 95 10.21 -5.62 5.92
CA HIS A 95 8.90 -5.09 6.26
C HIS A 95 8.01 -6.12 6.99
N ARG A 96 8.02 -7.39 6.56
CA ARG A 96 7.34 -8.47 7.28
C ARG A 96 7.95 -8.74 8.67
N ARG A 97 9.27 -8.53 8.84
CA ARG A 97 9.92 -8.62 10.17
C ARG A 97 9.49 -7.49 11.09
N HIS A 98 9.43 -6.27 10.55
CA HIS A 98 8.91 -5.10 11.25
C HIS A 98 7.48 -5.36 11.75
N HIS A 99 6.55 -5.75 10.86
CA HIS A 99 5.17 -6.06 11.26
C HIS A 99 5.04 -7.14 12.32
N ARG A 100 5.91 -8.16 12.29
CA ARG A 100 5.90 -9.22 13.31
C ARG A 100 6.41 -8.75 14.68
N HIS A 101 7.28 -7.75 14.72
CA HIS A 101 8.00 -7.35 15.93
C HIS A 101 7.97 -5.84 16.19
N VAL A 102 6.93 -5.14 15.73
CA VAL A 102 6.84 -3.67 15.77
C VAL A 102 7.24 -3.14 17.14
N ASP A 103 8.14 -2.16 17.15
CA ASP A 103 8.72 -1.51 18.34
C ASP A 103 9.66 -2.37 19.21
N ASP A 104 9.96 -3.62 18.85
CA ASP A 104 10.99 -4.44 19.51
C ASP A 104 12.39 -3.98 19.05
N ASN A 105 13.14 -3.33 19.93
CA ASN A 105 14.45 -2.73 19.62
C ASN A 105 15.51 -3.71 19.09
N GLU A 106 15.34 -5.01 19.32
CA GLU A 106 16.29 -6.06 18.90
C GLU A 106 15.82 -6.81 17.64
N LYS A 107 14.51 -6.81 17.36
CA LYS A 107 13.91 -7.62 16.29
C LYS A 107 13.33 -6.80 15.14
N ASP A 108 12.84 -5.60 15.42
CA ASP A 108 12.36 -4.66 14.41
C ASP A 108 13.56 -3.91 13.78
N PRO A 109 13.79 -4.06 12.46
CA PRO A 109 14.94 -3.47 11.80
C PRO A 109 15.08 -1.95 12.01
N TYR A 110 13.94 -1.26 12.08
CA TYR A 110 13.86 0.19 12.17
C TYR A 110 12.93 0.63 13.31
N SER A 111 12.99 -0.09 14.45
CA SER A 111 12.21 0.20 15.66
C SER A 111 12.20 1.69 16.01
N ALA A 112 11.00 2.26 16.11
CA ALA A 112 10.79 3.62 16.60
C ALA A 112 11.21 3.79 18.08
N GLY A 113 11.24 2.70 18.85
CA GLY A 113 11.70 2.67 20.24
C GLY A 113 13.18 3.05 20.43
N ARG A 114 13.98 3.01 19.35
CA ARG A 114 15.38 3.47 19.34
C ARG A 114 15.55 4.96 19.02
N GLY A 115 14.43 5.68 18.81
CA GLY A 115 14.39 7.11 18.60
C GLY A 115 14.26 7.53 17.13
N PHE A 116 13.81 8.77 16.93
CA PHE A 116 13.45 9.32 15.61
C PHE A 116 14.54 9.15 14.55
N TRP A 117 15.78 9.55 14.85
CA TRP A 117 16.87 9.51 13.87
C TRP A 117 17.29 8.09 13.52
N TYR A 118 17.15 7.15 14.45
CA TYR A 118 17.40 5.74 14.18
C TYR A 118 16.39 5.21 13.17
N SER A 119 15.08 5.33 13.45
CA SER A 119 14.04 4.78 12.58
C SER A 119 13.90 5.53 11.25
N HIS A 120 14.28 6.82 11.21
CA HIS A 120 14.26 7.60 9.98
C HIS A 120 15.36 7.18 9.00
N ILE A 121 16.64 7.17 9.42
CA ILE A 121 17.75 6.90 8.50
C ILE A 121 18.91 6.14 9.14
N GLY A 122 19.10 6.28 10.46
CA GLY A 122 20.25 5.73 11.17
C GLY A 122 20.37 4.22 11.10
N TRP A 123 19.24 3.50 11.01
CA TRP A 123 19.22 2.04 10.85
C TRP A 123 19.93 1.53 9.59
N MET A 124 20.03 2.37 8.54
CA MET A 124 20.74 2.04 7.29
C MET A 124 22.20 2.48 7.27
N LEU A 125 22.63 3.32 8.21
CA LEU A 125 23.99 3.88 8.23
C LEU A 125 25.00 2.96 8.93
N ARG A 126 24.52 1.95 9.65
CA ARG A 126 25.34 1.03 10.44
C ARG A 126 24.82 -0.40 10.29
N GLU A 127 25.74 -1.35 10.43
CA GLU A 127 25.45 -2.77 10.27
C GLU A 127 24.70 -3.34 11.49
N HIS A 128 23.40 -3.12 11.54
CA HIS A 128 22.52 -3.64 12.59
C HIS A 128 21.96 -5.03 12.28
N GLN A 129 22.05 -5.49 11.03
CA GLN A 129 21.35 -6.69 10.56
C GLN A 129 22.29 -7.78 10.05
N GLY A 130 23.60 -7.70 10.31
CA GLY A 130 24.61 -8.54 9.65
C GLY A 130 24.30 -10.04 9.60
N GLU A 131 23.83 -10.64 10.70
CA GLU A 131 23.45 -12.07 10.73
C GLU A 131 22.15 -12.40 10.00
N ARG A 132 21.27 -11.41 9.80
CA ARG A 132 19.96 -11.56 9.14
C ARG A 132 19.99 -11.09 7.69
N TYR A 133 21.04 -10.37 7.27
CA TYR A 133 21.16 -9.87 5.91
C TYR A 133 21.24 -11.06 4.95
N GLY A 134 20.27 -11.16 4.03
CA GLY A 134 20.15 -12.29 3.12
C GLY A 134 19.27 -13.44 3.63
N ASP A 135 18.76 -13.39 4.87
CA ASP A 135 17.74 -14.32 5.33
C ASP A 135 16.35 -13.92 4.81
N TYR A 136 15.95 -14.60 3.73
CA TYR A 136 14.67 -14.42 3.06
C TYR A 136 13.65 -15.52 3.39
N SER A 137 13.84 -16.25 4.49
CA SER A 137 12.97 -17.36 4.90
C SER A 137 11.50 -16.96 5.15
N ASN A 138 11.25 -15.69 5.51
CA ASN A 138 9.90 -15.15 5.74
C ASN A 138 9.18 -14.68 4.45
N VAL A 139 9.85 -14.77 3.29
CA VAL A 139 9.33 -14.34 1.98
C VAL A 139 9.47 -15.42 0.90
N ARG A 140 9.39 -16.70 1.26
CA ARG A 140 9.45 -17.84 0.32
C ARG A 140 8.45 -17.72 -0.84
N ASP A 141 7.26 -17.18 -0.60
CA ASP A 141 6.29 -16.91 -1.66
C ASP A 141 6.78 -15.94 -2.74
N LEU A 142 7.61 -14.96 -2.35
CA LEU A 142 8.20 -13.99 -3.28
C LEU A 142 9.42 -14.54 -4.00
N GLN A 143 10.16 -15.47 -3.40
CA GLN A 143 11.25 -16.20 -4.07
C GLN A 143 10.72 -16.99 -5.27
N ASN A 144 9.49 -17.51 -5.17
CA ASN A 144 8.81 -18.23 -6.24
C ASN A 144 8.09 -17.32 -7.25
N ASN A 145 8.07 -16.01 -7.02
CA ASN A 145 7.51 -15.05 -7.96
C ASN A 145 8.57 -14.67 -9.00
N ALA A 146 8.33 -15.01 -10.27
CA ALA A 146 9.31 -14.80 -11.35
C ALA A 146 9.75 -13.33 -11.51
N VAL A 147 8.83 -12.37 -11.34
CA VAL A 147 9.14 -10.94 -11.49
C VAL A 147 10.02 -10.46 -10.33
N VAL A 148 9.65 -10.82 -9.10
CA VAL A 148 10.41 -10.44 -7.90
C VAL A 148 11.79 -11.10 -7.89
N ALA A 149 11.87 -12.39 -8.23
CA ALA A 149 13.13 -13.11 -8.31
C ALA A 149 14.07 -12.53 -9.38
N PHE A 150 13.53 -12.19 -10.57
CA PHE A 150 14.30 -11.50 -11.60
C PHE A 150 14.80 -10.14 -11.10
N GLN A 151 13.90 -9.33 -10.53
CA GLN A 151 14.24 -8.00 -10.06
C GLN A 151 15.30 -8.05 -8.96
N HIS A 152 15.23 -9.02 -8.05
CA HIS A 152 16.24 -9.22 -7.01
C HIS A 152 17.61 -9.58 -7.62
N ARG A 153 17.66 -10.52 -8.58
CA ARG A 153 18.89 -10.94 -9.24
C ARG A 153 19.57 -9.82 -10.04
N HIS A 154 18.77 -8.98 -10.69
CA HIS A 154 19.25 -7.89 -11.56
C HIS A 154 19.09 -6.50 -10.92
N TYR A 155 18.95 -6.44 -9.59
CA TYR A 155 18.54 -5.21 -8.89
C TYR A 155 19.47 -4.03 -9.18
N LEU A 156 20.79 -4.25 -9.06
CA LEU A 156 21.76 -3.17 -9.26
C LEU A 156 21.69 -2.60 -10.68
N THR A 157 21.59 -3.46 -11.69
CA THR A 157 21.45 -3.04 -13.10
C THR A 157 20.16 -2.25 -13.31
N LEU A 158 19.03 -2.74 -12.79
CA LEU A 158 17.74 -2.06 -12.88
C LEU A 158 17.75 -0.71 -12.15
N ALA A 159 18.35 -0.67 -10.96
CA ALA A 159 18.45 0.54 -10.15
C ALA A 159 19.31 1.61 -10.83
N LEU A 160 20.47 1.25 -11.40
CA LEU A 160 21.33 2.17 -12.14
C LEU A 160 20.66 2.63 -13.44
N ALA A 161 20.03 1.73 -14.19
CA ALA A 161 19.30 2.08 -15.40
C ALA A 161 18.12 3.01 -15.10
N ALA A 162 17.37 2.77 -14.02
CA ALA A 162 16.24 3.61 -13.64
C ALA A 162 16.69 4.99 -13.09
N ASN A 163 17.74 5.05 -12.26
CA ASN A 163 18.13 6.29 -11.58
C ASN A 163 19.11 7.16 -12.38
N LEU A 164 19.91 6.58 -13.28
CA LEU A 164 20.83 7.32 -14.15
C LEU A 164 20.34 7.29 -15.60
N GLY A 165 19.98 6.12 -16.12
CA GLY A 165 19.55 5.97 -17.50
C GLY A 165 18.31 6.80 -17.83
N LEU A 166 17.22 6.70 -17.05
CA LEU A 166 15.99 7.44 -17.34
C LEU A 166 16.19 8.97 -17.28
N PRO A 167 16.78 9.58 -16.22
CA PRO A 167 17.02 11.02 -16.22
C PRO A 167 17.95 11.47 -17.35
N LEU A 168 18.99 10.70 -17.69
CA LEU A 168 19.86 11.03 -18.81
C LEU A 168 19.13 10.99 -20.15
N LEU A 169 18.30 9.98 -20.40
CA LEU A 169 17.51 9.89 -21.64
C LEU A 169 16.51 11.04 -21.76
N LEU A 170 15.82 11.37 -20.67
CA LEU A 170 14.90 12.52 -20.64
C LEU A 170 15.63 13.85 -20.82
N GLY A 171 16.85 13.96 -20.27
CA GLY A 171 17.72 15.13 -20.43
C GLY A 171 18.28 15.27 -21.84
N LEU A 172 18.64 14.16 -22.49
CA LEU A 172 19.06 14.12 -23.90
C LEU A 172 17.93 14.58 -24.82
N TRP A 173 16.72 14.09 -24.59
CA TRP A 173 15.53 14.51 -25.34
C TRP A 173 15.26 16.00 -25.15
N HIS A 174 15.34 16.47 -23.91
CA HIS A 174 15.06 17.86 -23.54
C HIS A 174 16.13 18.85 -24.03
N GLY A 175 17.40 18.43 -24.07
CA GLY A 175 18.55 19.30 -24.33
C GLY A 175 19.26 19.83 -23.08
N ASP A 176 18.76 19.53 -21.88
CA ASP A 176 19.44 19.84 -20.60
C ASP A 176 19.61 18.58 -19.75
N LEU A 177 20.79 17.99 -19.86
CA LEU A 177 21.18 16.80 -19.12
C LEU A 177 21.37 17.06 -17.63
N LEU A 178 22.03 18.16 -17.29
CA LEU A 178 22.42 18.44 -15.92
C LEU A 178 21.19 18.80 -15.10
N GLY A 179 20.33 19.68 -15.60
CA GLY A 179 19.09 20.04 -14.91
C GLY A 179 18.16 18.84 -14.73
N MET A 180 18.06 17.95 -15.72
CA MET A 180 17.25 16.73 -15.59
C MET A 180 17.83 15.75 -14.56
N LEU A 181 19.15 15.54 -14.56
CA LEU A 181 19.81 14.68 -13.59
C LEU A 181 19.70 15.24 -12.17
N LEU A 182 19.82 16.56 -11.99
CA LEU A 182 19.68 17.24 -10.71
C LEU A 182 18.25 17.13 -10.18
N LEU A 183 17.23 17.45 -10.99
CA LEU A 183 15.85 17.49 -10.55
C LEU A 183 15.21 16.08 -10.53
N ALA A 184 15.06 15.43 -11.68
CA ALA A 184 14.38 14.14 -11.81
C ALA A 184 15.25 12.93 -11.39
N GLY A 185 16.57 13.11 -11.33
CA GLY A 185 17.52 12.17 -10.73
C GLY A 185 17.66 12.38 -9.22
N VAL A 186 18.46 13.36 -8.81
CA VAL A 186 18.92 13.50 -7.42
C VAL A 186 17.82 14.00 -6.47
N LEU A 187 17.18 15.14 -6.76
CA LEU A 187 16.15 15.69 -5.86
C LEU A 187 14.99 14.71 -5.67
N ARG A 188 14.50 14.13 -6.78
CA ARG A 188 13.45 13.10 -6.76
C ARG A 188 13.84 11.92 -5.87
N MET A 189 15.06 11.39 -6.00
CA MET A 189 15.54 10.28 -5.18
C MET A 189 15.52 10.62 -3.69
N VAL A 190 16.11 11.76 -3.32
CA VAL A 190 16.18 12.23 -1.93
C VAL A 190 14.77 12.43 -1.35
N MET A 191 13.86 13.04 -2.11
CA MET A 191 12.48 13.21 -1.67
C MET A 191 11.74 11.87 -1.53
N THR A 192 11.94 10.91 -2.43
CA THR A 192 11.34 9.56 -2.32
C THR A 192 11.84 8.85 -1.06
N HIS A 193 13.14 8.96 -0.74
CA HIS A 193 13.71 8.41 0.49
C HIS A 193 13.08 9.01 1.72
N HIS A 194 13.12 10.33 1.89
CA HIS A 194 12.59 10.97 3.11
C HIS A 194 11.09 10.80 3.29
N THR A 195 10.30 10.82 2.20
CA THR A 195 8.86 10.53 2.28
C THR A 195 8.59 9.12 2.78
N THR A 196 9.34 8.12 2.30
CA THR A 196 9.23 6.75 2.81
C THR A 196 9.69 6.65 4.26
N PHE A 197 10.82 7.28 4.59
CA PHE A 197 11.42 7.23 5.93
C PHE A 197 10.55 7.89 6.99
N PHE A 198 9.69 8.85 6.62
CA PHE A 198 8.70 9.40 7.54
C PHE A 198 7.68 8.37 8.04
N ILE A 199 7.45 7.28 7.30
CA ILE A 199 6.57 6.20 7.78
C ILE A 199 7.19 5.47 8.97
N ASN A 200 8.49 5.18 8.92
CA ASN A 200 9.20 4.54 10.02
C ASN A 200 9.40 5.49 11.22
N SER A 201 9.40 6.81 10.98
CA SER A 201 9.69 7.81 12.01
C SER A 201 8.47 8.63 12.43
N LEU A 202 8.03 9.60 11.63
CA LEU A 202 6.93 10.50 11.97
C LEU A 202 5.60 9.76 12.21
N ALA A 203 5.29 8.71 11.45
CA ALA A 203 4.07 7.92 11.68
C ALA A 203 4.11 7.12 13.00
N HIS A 204 5.26 7.02 13.67
CA HIS A 204 5.38 6.45 15.02
C HIS A 204 5.47 7.51 16.13
N ILE A 205 5.29 8.80 15.82
CA ILE A 205 5.39 9.90 16.79
C ILE A 205 4.21 10.87 16.68
N TRP A 206 3.83 11.26 15.47
CA TRP A 206 2.88 12.34 15.20
C TRP A 206 1.60 11.86 14.54
N GLY A 207 0.49 11.92 15.28
CA GLY A 207 -0.83 11.57 14.78
C GLY A 207 -1.76 11.07 15.89
N SER A 208 -2.76 10.27 15.51
CA SER A 208 -3.73 9.66 16.43
C SER A 208 -3.69 8.13 16.38
N GLN A 209 -4.20 7.46 17.40
CA GLN A 209 -4.27 5.98 17.44
C GLN A 209 -5.72 5.49 17.51
N PRO A 210 -6.54 5.71 16.47
CA PRO A 210 -7.97 5.46 16.55
C PRO A 210 -8.34 3.97 16.71
N TYR A 211 -7.47 3.03 16.34
CA TYR A 211 -7.82 1.60 16.28
C TYR A 211 -7.06 0.73 17.28
N THR A 212 -5.81 1.05 17.61
CA THR A 212 -5.03 0.30 18.60
C THR A 212 -3.93 1.14 19.23
N ASP A 213 -3.53 0.83 20.46
CA ASP A 213 -2.34 1.40 21.12
C ASP A 213 -1.33 0.32 21.54
N ARG A 214 -1.38 -0.85 20.88
CA ARG A 214 -0.43 -1.96 21.10
C ARG A 214 0.98 -1.67 20.61
N ASN A 215 1.11 -0.74 19.67
CA ASN A 215 2.37 -0.23 19.14
C ASN A 215 2.29 1.29 18.99
N THR A 216 3.38 1.92 18.56
CA THR A 216 3.53 3.38 18.46
C THR A 216 2.98 3.98 17.17
N ALA A 217 2.50 3.16 16.22
CA ALA A 217 1.99 3.62 14.93
C ALA A 217 0.77 4.53 15.08
N ARG A 218 0.72 5.61 14.28
CA ARG A 218 -0.28 6.67 14.33
C ARG A 218 -0.82 7.02 12.95
N ASP A 219 -2.09 7.38 12.90
CA ASP A 219 -2.76 7.94 11.74
C ASP A 219 -2.54 9.44 11.66
N ASN A 220 -2.12 9.91 10.48
CA ASN A 220 -1.90 11.32 10.16
C ASN A 220 -2.20 11.61 8.69
N GLY A 221 -3.22 12.43 8.43
CA GLY A 221 -3.65 12.79 7.07
C GLY A 221 -2.68 13.70 6.32
N ILE A 222 -1.94 14.56 7.03
CA ILE A 222 -0.89 15.40 6.41
C ILE A 222 0.25 14.51 5.95
N LEU A 223 0.67 13.57 6.81
CA LEU A 223 1.69 12.60 6.43
C LEU A 223 1.23 11.73 5.25
N ALA A 224 -0.03 11.28 5.25
CA ALA A 224 -0.60 10.50 4.16
C ALA A 224 -0.54 11.21 2.80
N PHE A 225 -0.60 12.54 2.77
CA PHE A 225 -0.40 13.31 1.54
C PHE A 225 1.00 13.12 0.94
N PHE A 226 2.04 13.27 1.76
CA PHE A 226 3.43 13.12 1.32
C PHE A 226 3.82 11.66 1.06
N THR A 227 3.14 10.71 1.70
CA THR A 227 3.48 9.28 1.65
C THR A 227 2.50 8.44 0.85
N PHE A 228 1.75 9.06 -0.06
CA PHE A 228 0.84 8.35 -0.98
C PHE A 228 -0.19 7.44 -0.29
N GLY A 229 -0.67 7.87 0.89
CA GLY A 229 -1.67 7.17 1.70
C GLY A 229 -1.11 6.40 2.89
N GLU A 230 0.21 6.25 3.00
CA GLU A 230 0.84 5.42 4.03
C GLU A 230 0.79 6.04 5.44
N GLY A 231 0.43 7.31 5.56
CA GLY A 231 0.29 8.01 6.84
C GLY A 231 -0.86 7.55 7.73
N TYR A 232 -1.80 6.74 7.24
CA TYR A 232 -2.81 6.06 8.08
C TYR A 232 -2.22 4.78 8.70
N HIS A 233 -1.14 4.96 9.46
CA HIS A 233 -0.27 3.88 9.90
C HIS A 233 -0.86 3.07 11.07
N ASN A 234 -1.66 3.69 11.94
CA ASN A 234 -2.32 2.96 13.03
C ASN A 234 -3.36 1.97 12.49
N PHE A 235 -4.14 2.38 11.48
CA PHE A 235 -5.05 1.48 10.79
C PHE A 235 -4.28 0.32 10.16
N HIS A 236 -3.25 0.66 9.38
CA HIS A 236 -2.45 -0.30 8.65
C HIS A 236 -1.81 -1.36 9.56
N HIS A 237 -1.22 -0.97 10.70
CA HIS A 237 -0.63 -1.91 11.65
C HIS A 237 -1.63 -2.88 12.30
N LEU A 238 -2.90 -2.48 12.45
CA LEU A 238 -3.93 -3.38 12.98
C LEU A 238 -4.56 -4.25 11.89
N PHE A 239 -4.72 -3.71 10.68
CA PHE A 239 -5.44 -4.30 9.56
C PHE A 239 -4.54 -4.46 8.33
N GLU A 240 -3.34 -5.00 8.53
CA GLU A 240 -2.23 -5.00 7.54
C GLU A 240 -2.57 -5.66 6.19
N ASN A 241 -3.57 -6.55 6.17
CA ASN A 241 -4.02 -7.24 4.96
C ASN A 241 -5.06 -6.43 4.15
N ASP A 242 -5.54 -5.28 4.64
CA ASP A 242 -6.45 -4.41 3.87
C ASP A 242 -5.67 -3.68 2.78
N TYR A 243 -6.18 -3.69 1.54
CA TYR A 243 -5.53 -2.99 0.43
C TYR A 243 -5.57 -1.46 0.57
N ARG A 244 -6.33 -0.94 1.55
CA ARG A 244 -6.49 0.47 1.86
C ARG A 244 -5.80 0.77 3.18
N ASN A 245 -5.09 1.88 3.22
CA ASN A 245 -4.69 2.47 4.50
C ASN A 245 -5.70 3.57 4.88
N GLY A 246 -6.06 4.42 3.92
CA GLY A 246 -7.18 5.35 4.08
C GLY A 246 -8.50 4.65 3.77
N ILE A 247 -9.23 4.18 4.78
CA ILE A 247 -10.49 3.45 4.59
C ILE A 247 -11.67 4.30 4.06
N HIS A 248 -11.69 5.59 4.36
CA HIS A 248 -12.76 6.47 3.89
C HIS A 248 -12.48 6.99 2.48
N TRP A 249 -13.52 7.36 1.74
CA TRP A 249 -13.39 7.84 0.37
C TRP A 249 -12.63 9.18 0.29
N TRP A 250 -12.79 10.03 1.31
CA TRP A 250 -12.15 11.34 1.43
C TRP A 250 -10.72 11.29 1.98
N GLN A 251 -10.32 10.15 2.57
CA GLN A 251 -8.95 9.96 3.06
C GLN A 251 -8.01 9.80 1.87
N PHE A 252 -7.01 10.69 1.80
CA PHE A 252 -6.06 10.75 0.72
C PHE A 252 -5.19 9.50 0.72
N ASP A 253 -5.44 8.62 -0.24
CA ASP A 253 -4.73 7.37 -0.44
C ASP A 253 -4.72 7.06 -1.95
N PRO A 254 -3.82 7.70 -2.71
CA PRO A 254 -3.70 7.48 -4.15
C PRO A 254 -3.39 6.04 -4.52
N THR A 255 -2.70 5.32 -3.63
CA THR A 255 -2.43 3.89 -3.79
C THR A 255 -3.72 3.06 -3.80
N LYS A 256 -4.67 3.33 -2.89
CA LYS A 256 -5.99 2.70 -2.89
C LYS A 256 -6.74 2.96 -4.19
N TRP A 257 -6.72 4.20 -4.69
CA TRP A 257 -7.43 4.54 -5.92
C TRP A 257 -6.78 3.88 -7.15
N LEU A 258 -5.45 3.83 -7.20
CA LEU A 258 -4.70 3.12 -8.24
C LEU A 258 -5.05 1.63 -8.27
N ILE A 259 -5.01 0.95 -7.12
CA ILE A 259 -5.34 -0.48 -7.03
C ILE A 259 -6.81 -0.73 -7.44
N ARG A 260 -7.73 0.15 -7.01
CA ARG A 260 -9.15 0.03 -7.37
C ARG A 260 -9.39 0.23 -8.87
N LEU A 261 -8.74 1.24 -9.48
CA LEU A 261 -8.81 1.48 -10.91
C LEU A 261 -8.23 0.29 -11.70
N ALA A 262 -7.06 -0.20 -11.29
CA ALA A 262 -6.46 -1.40 -11.87
C ALA A 262 -7.40 -2.62 -11.79
N SER A 263 -8.21 -2.74 -10.73
CA SER A 263 -9.20 -3.80 -10.62
C SER A 263 -10.33 -3.66 -11.62
N TRP A 264 -10.81 -2.44 -11.88
CA TRP A 264 -11.79 -2.19 -12.94
C TRP A 264 -11.26 -2.52 -14.33
N CYS A 265 -9.96 -2.34 -14.55
CA CYS A 265 -9.27 -2.74 -15.77
C CYS A 265 -8.95 -4.25 -15.84
N GLY A 266 -9.30 -5.06 -14.83
CA GLY A 266 -8.96 -6.48 -14.78
C GLY A 266 -7.48 -6.78 -14.52
N LEU A 267 -6.68 -5.76 -14.17
CA LEU A 267 -5.25 -5.90 -13.86
C LEU A 267 -5.00 -6.21 -12.37
N ALA A 268 -5.99 -5.99 -11.50
CA ALA A 268 -5.94 -6.35 -10.10
C ALA A 268 -7.19 -7.13 -9.66
N GLY A 269 -7.02 -8.15 -8.83
CA GLY A 269 -8.10 -9.01 -8.33
C GLY A 269 -7.90 -9.36 -6.86
N ASP A 270 -8.89 -10.00 -6.26
CA ASP A 270 -8.88 -10.45 -4.86
C ASP A 270 -8.47 -9.34 -3.86
N LEU A 271 -8.96 -8.12 -4.07
CA LEU A 271 -8.73 -6.98 -3.18
C LEU A 271 -9.31 -7.30 -1.80
N ARG A 272 -8.43 -7.42 -0.80
CA ARG A 272 -8.79 -7.72 0.58
C ARG A 272 -9.16 -6.45 1.31
N SER A 273 -10.34 -6.44 1.92
CA SER A 273 -10.81 -5.36 2.78
C SER A 273 -11.22 -5.92 4.13
N SER A 274 -10.78 -5.28 5.21
CA SER A 274 -11.17 -5.64 6.57
C SER A 274 -12.67 -5.41 6.79
N PRO A 275 -13.37 -6.33 7.50
CA PRO A 275 -14.79 -6.16 7.79
C PRO A 275 -15.06 -4.86 8.56
N GLU A 276 -16.00 -4.06 8.07
CA GLU A 276 -16.36 -2.77 8.69
C GLU A 276 -16.73 -2.92 10.17
N GLU A 277 -17.42 -4.00 10.54
CA GLU A 277 -17.72 -4.38 11.93
C GLU A 277 -16.47 -4.42 12.81
N ARG A 278 -15.39 -5.08 12.35
CA ARG A 278 -14.15 -5.20 13.12
C ARG A 278 -13.43 -3.87 13.25
N ILE A 279 -13.50 -3.02 12.21
CA ILE A 279 -12.89 -1.69 12.21
C ILE A 279 -13.61 -0.80 13.23
N GLU A 280 -14.94 -0.77 13.19
CA GLU A 280 -15.75 0.01 14.14
C GLU A 280 -15.59 -0.52 15.58
N GLN A 281 -15.54 -1.83 15.78
CA GLN A 281 -15.30 -2.42 17.10
C GLN A 281 -13.95 -1.98 17.69
N ALA A 282 -12.88 -2.03 16.89
CA ALA A 282 -11.55 -1.59 17.34
C ALA A 282 -11.55 -0.10 17.72
N ARG A 283 -12.24 0.72 16.92
CA ARG A 283 -12.40 2.15 17.21
C ARG A 283 -13.17 2.40 18.49
N LEU A 284 -14.29 1.70 18.68
CA LEU A 284 -15.13 1.80 19.87
C LEU A 284 -14.35 1.37 21.13
N GLN A 285 -13.57 0.29 21.04
CA GLN A 285 -12.71 -0.16 22.13
C GLN A 285 -11.66 0.91 22.52
N MET A 286 -11.03 1.56 21.54
CA MET A 286 -10.08 2.65 21.81
C MET A 286 -10.76 3.89 22.40
N GLN A 287 -11.99 4.19 22.00
CA GLN A 287 -12.78 5.27 22.59
C GLN A 287 -13.08 5.00 24.07
N LEU A 288 -13.57 3.79 24.40
CA LEU A 288 -13.80 3.36 25.78
C LEU A 288 -12.52 3.49 26.62
N LYS A 289 -11.41 2.91 26.14
CA LYS A 289 -10.12 2.95 26.84
C LYS A 289 -9.66 4.38 27.15
N ARG A 290 -9.82 5.30 26.18
CA ARG A 290 -9.46 6.71 26.36
C ARG A 290 -10.41 7.44 27.31
N ALA A 291 -11.71 7.17 27.23
CA ALA A 291 -12.70 7.74 28.14
C ALA A 291 -12.40 7.32 29.59
N GLN A 292 -12.16 6.03 29.82
CA GLN A 292 -11.76 5.48 31.12
C GLN A 292 -10.45 6.08 31.64
N ALA A 293 -9.46 6.31 30.76
CA ALA A 293 -8.20 6.94 31.14
C ALA A 293 -8.33 8.42 31.54
N ARG A 294 -9.38 9.13 31.07
CA ARG A 294 -9.65 10.53 31.42
C ARG A 294 -10.34 10.68 32.78
N LEU A 295 -11.00 9.64 33.30
CA LEU A 295 -11.73 9.63 34.57
C LEU A 295 -10.84 9.68 35.84
N ARG A 296 -9.65 10.29 35.78
CA ARG A 296 -8.64 10.21 36.85
C ARG A 296 -8.89 11.08 38.11
N LYS A 297 -9.96 11.88 38.19
CA LYS A 297 -10.14 12.86 39.29
C LYS A 297 -11.59 13.17 39.71
N GLN A 298 -12.54 12.22 39.65
CA GLN A 298 -13.91 12.46 40.13
C GLN A 298 -14.31 11.49 41.23
N GLU A 299 -15.06 11.98 42.22
CA GLU A 299 -15.69 11.19 43.29
C GLU A 299 -16.61 10.10 42.69
N ASP A 300 -17.19 10.36 41.52
CA ASP A 300 -18.08 9.43 40.77
C ASP A 300 -17.34 8.49 39.80
N ARG A 301 -16.03 8.26 39.96
CA ARG A 301 -15.24 7.49 38.97
C ARG A 301 -15.81 6.10 38.72
N GLU A 302 -16.20 5.38 39.77
CA GLU A 302 -16.73 4.01 39.64
C GLU A 302 -18.06 3.99 38.90
N LEU A 303 -18.94 4.95 39.19
CA LEU A 303 -20.22 5.13 38.50
C LEU A 303 -20.00 5.38 37.01
N TRP A 304 -19.13 6.35 36.65
CA TRP A 304 -18.84 6.66 35.26
C TRP A 304 -18.14 5.51 34.53
N GLN A 305 -17.28 4.76 35.21
CA GLN A 305 -16.67 3.56 34.62
C GLN A 305 -17.71 2.49 34.31
N ALA A 306 -18.64 2.23 35.22
CA ALA A 306 -19.73 1.29 35.01
C ALA A 306 -20.65 1.73 33.86
N LEU A 307 -21.08 3.00 33.84
CA LEU A 307 -21.92 3.55 32.78
C LEU A 307 -21.25 3.47 31.40
N LEU A 308 -19.97 3.84 31.29
CA LEU A 308 -19.23 3.73 30.03
C LEU A 308 -19.10 2.29 29.55
N GLN A 309 -18.88 1.35 30.47
CA GLN A 309 -18.76 -0.06 30.16
C GLN A 309 -20.10 -0.63 29.68
N GLU A 310 -21.19 -0.31 30.37
CA GLU A 310 -22.54 -0.72 30.01
C GLU A 310 -22.95 -0.18 28.62
N GLU A 311 -22.75 1.11 28.35
CA GLU A 311 -23.05 1.71 27.05
C GLU A 311 -22.16 1.15 25.93
N TYR A 312 -20.89 0.85 26.23
CA TYR A 312 -20.00 0.15 25.30
C TYR A 312 -20.53 -1.23 24.95
N GLU A 313 -20.97 -2.02 25.93
CA GLU A 313 -21.49 -3.38 25.72
C GLU A 313 -22.75 -3.35 24.87
N LYS A 314 -23.71 -2.47 25.20
CA LYS A 314 -24.93 -2.26 24.41
C LYS A 314 -24.61 -1.87 22.97
N LEU A 315 -23.74 -0.89 22.77
CA LEU A 315 -23.38 -0.43 21.42
C LEU A 315 -22.62 -1.50 20.64
N SER A 316 -21.73 -2.25 21.31
CA SER A 316 -20.99 -3.37 20.73
C SER A 316 -21.94 -4.49 20.25
N GLU A 317 -22.95 -4.83 21.05
CA GLU A 317 -23.97 -5.82 20.68
C GLU A 317 -24.81 -5.33 19.48
N GLN A 318 -25.28 -4.08 19.52
CA GLN A 318 -26.02 -3.46 18.41
C GLN A 318 -25.19 -3.43 17.12
N LEU A 319 -23.90 -3.13 17.21
CA LEU A 319 -22.97 -3.13 16.09
C LEU A 319 -22.92 -4.51 15.42
N GLN A 320 -22.74 -5.57 16.21
CA GLN A 320 -22.71 -6.95 15.73
C GLN A 320 -24.02 -7.33 15.04
N HIS A 321 -25.16 -7.03 15.66
CA HIS A 321 -26.47 -7.31 15.07
C HIS A 321 -26.73 -6.53 13.77
N TYR A 322 -26.34 -5.26 13.72
CA TYR A 322 -26.46 -4.42 12.53
C TYR A 322 -25.65 -5.00 11.36
N TYR A 323 -24.38 -5.33 11.58
CA TYR A 323 -23.52 -5.87 10.52
C TYR A 323 -23.90 -7.29 10.11
N ALA A 324 -24.33 -8.14 11.05
CA ALA A 324 -24.88 -9.46 10.73
C ALA A 324 -26.14 -9.35 9.85
N SER A 325 -27.05 -8.44 10.20
CA SER A 325 -28.28 -8.17 9.43
C SER A 325 -27.97 -7.60 8.05
N ARG A 326 -27.03 -6.65 7.96
CA ARG A 326 -26.58 -6.08 6.69
C ARG A 326 -25.93 -7.14 5.79
N LYS A 327 -25.09 -8.03 6.34
CA LYS A 327 -24.49 -9.14 5.61
C LYS A 327 -25.56 -10.06 5.04
N ARG A 328 -26.53 -10.46 5.85
CA ARG A 328 -27.68 -11.27 5.41
C ARG A 328 -28.48 -10.59 4.30
N LEU A 329 -28.72 -9.28 4.41
CA LEU A 329 -29.40 -8.50 3.37
C LEU A 329 -28.62 -8.49 2.04
N LEU A 330 -27.30 -8.33 2.08
CA LEU A 330 -26.45 -8.37 0.89
C LEU A 330 -26.44 -9.77 0.24
N GLU A 331 -26.38 -10.84 1.04
CA GLU A 331 -26.47 -12.21 0.55
C GLU A 331 -27.82 -12.49 -0.13
N LEU A 332 -28.93 -12.01 0.44
CA LEU A 332 -30.26 -12.12 -0.17
C LEU A 332 -30.35 -11.35 -1.49
N ARG A 333 -29.79 -10.13 -1.55
CA ARG A 333 -29.72 -9.34 -2.80
C ARG A 333 -28.92 -10.08 -3.88
N LYS A 334 -27.77 -10.67 -3.52
CA LYS A 334 -26.94 -11.48 -4.42
C LYS A 334 -27.70 -12.69 -4.95
N ARG A 335 -28.38 -13.45 -4.07
CA ARG A 335 -29.21 -14.60 -4.46
C ARG A 335 -30.33 -14.18 -5.42
N LYS A 336 -31.01 -13.07 -5.16
CA LYS A 336 -32.06 -12.53 -6.03
C LYS A 336 -31.52 -12.12 -7.41
N ALA A 337 -30.33 -11.52 -7.46
CA ALA A 337 -29.68 -11.15 -8.71
C ALA A 337 -29.32 -12.40 -9.54
N LEU A 338 -28.74 -13.43 -8.91
CA LEU A 338 -28.43 -14.71 -9.56
C LEU A 338 -29.70 -15.41 -10.07
N ALA A 339 -30.74 -15.53 -9.23
CA ALA A 339 -32.01 -16.12 -9.65
C ALA A 339 -32.66 -15.35 -10.83
N ARG A 340 -32.54 -14.02 -10.86
CA ARG A 340 -32.99 -13.21 -12.00
C ARG A 340 -32.18 -13.51 -13.26
N TYR A 341 -30.86 -13.66 -13.14
CA TYR A 341 -30.00 -14.04 -14.25
C TYR A 341 -30.36 -15.43 -14.79
N ASP A 342 -30.48 -16.44 -13.92
CA ASP A 342 -30.83 -17.80 -14.32
C ASP A 342 -32.20 -17.86 -15.01
N ARG A 343 -33.18 -17.10 -14.50
CA ARG A 343 -34.50 -16.96 -15.13
C ARG A 343 -34.39 -16.36 -16.54
N LEU A 344 -33.62 -15.30 -16.72
CA LEU A 344 -33.44 -14.67 -18.04
C LEU A 344 -32.73 -15.59 -19.02
N LYS A 345 -31.70 -16.32 -18.55
CA LYS A 345 -30.99 -17.33 -19.33
C LYS A 345 -31.93 -18.42 -19.82
N LEU A 346 -32.73 -19.00 -18.92
CA LEU A 346 -33.72 -20.02 -19.26
C LEU A 346 -34.79 -19.51 -20.23
N GLN A 347 -35.23 -18.25 -20.09
CA GLN A 347 -36.18 -17.64 -21.03
C GLN A 347 -35.62 -17.50 -22.44
N LEU A 348 -34.33 -17.15 -22.57
CA LEU A 348 -33.66 -17.07 -23.86
C LEU A 348 -33.49 -18.46 -24.49
N GLU A 349 -33.04 -19.45 -23.72
CA GLU A 349 -32.91 -20.83 -24.17
C GLU A 349 -34.27 -21.41 -24.62
N TYR A 350 -35.32 -21.21 -23.83
CA TYR A 350 -36.67 -21.65 -24.18
C TYR A 350 -37.17 -21.02 -25.49
N ARG A 351 -36.97 -19.71 -25.69
CA ARG A 351 -37.37 -19.02 -26.92
C ARG A 351 -36.63 -19.59 -28.13
N ALA A 352 -35.32 -19.76 -28.03
CA ALA A 352 -34.51 -20.33 -29.10
C ALA A 352 -34.97 -21.75 -29.47
N LEU A 353 -35.22 -22.62 -28.47
CA LEU A 353 -35.71 -23.97 -28.69
C LEU A 353 -37.12 -23.99 -29.31
N ARG A 354 -38.03 -23.15 -28.80
CA ARG A 354 -39.40 -23.05 -29.32
C ARG A 354 -39.41 -22.62 -30.79
N ASP A 355 -38.65 -21.59 -31.13
CA ASP A 355 -38.61 -21.05 -32.48
C ASP A 355 -37.97 -22.05 -33.45
N GLY A 356 -36.90 -22.74 -33.01
CA GLY A 356 -36.30 -23.87 -33.74
C GLY A 356 -37.27 -25.03 -33.95
N PHE A 357 -38.05 -25.40 -32.93
CA PHE A 357 -39.05 -26.46 -33.03
C PHE A 357 -40.18 -26.09 -34.00
N ILE A 358 -40.69 -24.85 -33.95
CA ILE A 358 -41.73 -24.37 -34.88
C ILE A 358 -41.21 -24.38 -36.32
N ALA A 359 -39.98 -23.93 -36.55
CA ALA A 359 -39.34 -23.96 -37.87
C ALA A 359 -39.16 -25.41 -38.38
N GLY A 360 -38.70 -26.31 -37.51
CA GLY A 360 -38.57 -27.73 -37.81
C GLY A 360 -39.90 -28.38 -38.19
N LYS A 361 -40.98 -28.09 -37.45
CA LYS A 361 -42.33 -28.58 -37.74
C LYS A 361 -42.83 -28.10 -39.11
N ARG A 362 -42.61 -26.83 -39.45
CA ARG A 362 -42.98 -26.27 -40.77
C ARG A 362 -42.23 -26.94 -41.91
N ASN A 363 -40.93 -27.18 -41.75
CA ASN A 363 -40.13 -27.88 -42.74
C ASN A 363 -40.59 -29.34 -42.92
N TRP A 364 -40.88 -30.03 -41.82
CA TRP A 364 -41.41 -31.39 -41.85
C TRP A 364 -42.75 -31.47 -42.60
N SER A 365 -43.70 -30.58 -42.30
CA SER A 365 -44.98 -30.53 -43.00
C SER A 365 -44.84 -30.25 -44.50
N ARG A 366 -43.89 -29.38 -44.90
CA ARG A 366 -43.58 -29.14 -46.32
C ARG A 366 -43.03 -30.38 -47.02
N LEU A 367 -42.13 -31.13 -46.36
CA LEU A 367 -41.59 -32.37 -46.90
C LEU A 367 -42.68 -33.42 -47.11
N LEU A 368 -43.56 -33.61 -46.12
CA LEU A 368 -44.70 -34.53 -46.24
C LEU A 368 -45.64 -34.15 -47.39
N ALA A 369 -45.95 -32.86 -47.54
CA ALA A 369 -46.80 -32.37 -48.62
C ALA A 369 -46.17 -32.50 -50.02
N GLY A 370 -44.85 -32.64 -50.13
CA GLY A 370 -44.17 -32.90 -51.40
C GLY A 370 -44.08 -34.38 -51.78
N ILE A 371 -44.44 -35.29 -50.87
CA ILE A 371 -44.46 -36.75 -51.11
C ILE A 371 -45.87 -37.24 -51.50
N ALA A 372 -46.92 -36.50 -51.11
CA ALA A 372 -48.31 -36.72 -51.52
C ALA A 372 -48.59 -36.06 -52.86
#